data_AF-A0A971KVD8-F1
#
_entry.id   AF-A0A971KVD8-F1
#
_cell.length_a   1.000
_cell.length_b   1.000
_cell.length_c   1.000
_cell.angle_alpha   90.00
_cell.angle_beta   90.00
_cell.angle_gamma   90.00
#
_symmetry.space_group_name_H-M   'P 1'
#
loop_
_entity.id
_entity.type
_entity.pdbx_description
1 polymer ?
#
loop_
_entity_poly.entity_id
_entity_poly.type
_entity_poly.pdbx_seq_one_letter_code
_entity_poly.pdbx_strand_id
1 'polypeptide(L)'
;MRRCFYGLCLLLVVGFPVFADQEVPFVLGPEQDQTRALYAAFDTAIGQEMEAILGRTLPSSRKALILSVLSADRNSLVTGYKEVVVLESTNSTTAKKLLVRISTSVLHKRLQELGVVATIDTPMSYALTFSGVEPSLTKGLGVLQEISGLVPRSLPEEGQSIPELKLSKTDVWMGVLSYQQWQSSHSAQTLDEVWFELWKAYFSRSDLAQAATSNTLQVRISGWLSGQGPMEFDRMLETWSADIGHKSLVGVEMDGPGLSATWSIVPRSREGVLQKLEEAVRFQGLVLEIL
;
A
#
# COMPACT_ATOMS: atom_id res chain seq x y z
N MET A 1 -14.49 -64.62 6.03
CA MET A 1 -14.78 -63.77 7.22
C MET A 1 -13.96 -62.49 7.13
N ARG A 2 -14.50 -61.41 7.70
CA ARG A 2 -14.31 -59.99 7.36
C ARG A 2 -12.88 -59.43 7.56
N ARG A 3 -12.39 -58.64 6.60
CA ARG A 3 -11.24 -57.74 6.73
C ARG A 3 -11.75 -56.39 7.27
N CYS A 4 -11.17 -55.90 8.38
CA CYS A 4 -11.47 -54.57 8.92
C CYS A 4 -10.58 -53.53 8.21
N PHE A 5 -11.24 -52.63 7.48
CA PHE A 5 -10.67 -51.36 7.00
C PHE A 5 -10.88 -50.32 8.10
N TYR A 6 -9.80 -49.78 8.69
CA TYR A 6 -9.87 -48.57 9.49
C TYR A 6 -9.57 -47.38 8.60
N GLY A 7 -10.61 -46.61 8.28
CA GLY A 7 -10.50 -45.34 7.56
C GLY A 7 -9.92 -44.27 8.49
N LEU A 8 -8.78 -43.73 8.08
CA LEU A 8 -8.15 -42.56 8.70
C LEU A 8 -8.88 -41.31 8.18
N CYS A 9 -9.75 -40.71 9.00
CA CYS A 9 -10.36 -39.41 8.71
C CYS A 9 -9.28 -38.32 8.79
N LEU A 10 -8.87 -37.82 7.63
CA LEU A 10 -7.98 -36.66 7.49
C LEU A 10 -8.82 -35.39 7.78
N LEU A 11 -8.65 -34.83 8.97
CA LEU A 11 -9.19 -33.51 9.32
C LEU A 11 -8.43 -32.45 8.51
N LEU A 12 -9.06 -31.98 7.43
CA LEU A 12 -8.68 -30.76 6.72
C LEU A 12 -8.84 -29.57 7.67
N VAL A 13 -7.74 -29.18 8.33
CA VAL A 13 -7.63 -27.87 8.98
C VAL A 13 -7.50 -26.85 7.84
N VAL A 14 -8.64 -26.29 7.44
CA VAL A 14 -8.67 -25.11 6.58
C VAL A 14 -8.06 -23.97 7.41
N GLY A 15 -6.81 -23.65 7.12
CA GLY A 15 -6.15 -22.47 7.66
C GLY A 15 -6.92 -21.25 7.18
N PHE A 16 -7.66 -20.61 8.08
CA PHE A 16 -8.15 -19.26 7.81
C PHE A 16 -6.92 -18.36 7.62
N PRO A 17 -6.90 -17.48 6.61
CA PRO A 17 -5.88 -16.45 6.54
C PRO A 17 -5.95 -15.65 7.84
N VAL A 18 -4.85 -15.64 8.60
CA VAL A 18 -4.68 -14.75 9.73
C VAL A 18 -4.52 -13.36 9.12
N PHE A 19 -5.64 -12.65 9.00
CA PHE A 19 -5.62 -11.21 8.74
C PHE A 19 -4.92 -10.56 9.93
N ALA A 20 -3.82 -9.85 9.69
CA ALA A 20 -3.11 -9.11 10.73
C ALA A 20 -4.01 -7.93 11.18
N ASP A 21 -4.70 -8.09 12.30
CA ASP A 21 -5.45 -6.99 12.92
C ASP A 21 -4.44 -5.98 13.51
N GLN A 22 -4.65 -4.68 13.30
CA GLN A 22 -3.78 -3.63 13.85
C GLN A 22 -4.13 -3.39 15.32
N GLU A 23 -3.13 -3.49 16.22
CA GLU A 23 -3.31 -3.19 17.64
C GLU A 23 -3.14 -1.69 17.92
N VAL A 24 -4.19 -1.04 18.43
CA VAL A 24 -4.14 0.38 18.79
C VAL A 24 -4.51 0.58 20.26
N PRO A 25 -3.71 1.33 21.05
CA PRO A 25 -4.07 1.69 22.40
C PRO A 25 -5.30 2.61 22.40
N PHE A 26 -6.26 2.34 23.30
CA PHE A 26 -7.54 3.04 23.36
C PHE A 26 -7.88 3.44 24.80
N VAL A 27 -7.98 4.74 25.05
CA VAL A 27 -8.31 5.27 26.39
C VAL A 27 -9.73 5.83 26.35
N LEU A 28 -10.60 5.36 27.24
CA LEU A 28 -11.97 5.83 27.37
C LEU A 28 -12.05 7.09 28.24
N GLY A 29 -12.62 8.16 27.69
CA GLY A 29 -13.20 9.28 28.43
C GLY A 29 -14.72 9.07 28.65
N PRO A 30 -15.45 10.05 29.22
CA PRO A 30 -16.92 10.00 29.32
C PRO A 30 -17.57 9.77 27.94
N GLU A 31 -18.81 9.27 27.88
CA GLU A 31 -19.48 8.75 26.66
C GLU A 31 -19.35 9.64 25.40
N GLN A 32 -19.35 10.97 25.53
CA GLN A 32 -19.14 11.91 24.41
C GLN A 32 -17.72 11.86 23.81
N ASP A 33 -16.72 11.50 24.61
CA ASP A 33 -15.33 11.30 24.17
C ASP A 33 -15.11 9.92 23.56
N GLN A 34 -16.01 8.96 23.77
CA GLN A 34 -15.83 7.57 23.29
C GLN A 34 -15.83 7.48 21.76
N THR A 35 -16.79 8.10 21.08
CA THR A 35 -16.84 8.10 19.60
C THR A 35 -15.62 8.80 19.00
N ARG A 36 -15.20 9.92 19.60
CA ARG A 36 -14.02 10.66 19.15
C ARG A 36 -12.75 9.85 19.36
N ALA A 37 -12.60 9.21 20.52
CA ALA A 37 -11.50 8.30 20.80
C ALA A 37 -11.49 7.11 19.82
N LEU A 38 -12.66 6.58 19.46
CA LEU A 38 -12.77 5.44 18.56
C LEU A 38 -12.31 5.81 17.15
N TYR A 39 -12.73 6.98 16.67
CA TYR A 39 -12.27 7.51 15.39
C TYR A 39 -10.78 7.82 15.37
N ALA A 40 -10.23 8.36 16.47
CA ALA A 40 -8.79 8.55 16.59
C ALA A 40 -8.02 7.21 16.57
N ALA A 41 -8.57 6.16 17.18
CA ALA A 41 -7.99 4.82 17.11
C ALA A 41 -8.03 4.24 15.68
N PHE A 42 -9.12 4.45 14.95
CA PHE A 42 -9.21 4.05 13.54
C PHE A 42 -8.22 4.80 12.66
N ASP A 43 -8.08 6.12 12.82
CA ASP A 43 -7.11 6.91 12.07
C ASP A 43 -5.66 6.47 12.38
N THR A 44 -5.40 6.06 13.63
CA THR A 44 -4.12 5.47 14.04
C THR A 44 -3.88 4.13 13.35
N ALA A 45 -4.88 3.23 13.32
CA ALA A 45 -4.80 1.95 12.64
C ALA A 45 -4.58 2.10 11.12
N ILE A 46 -5.29 3.03 10.47
CA ILE A 46 -5.09 3.37 9.06
C ILE A 46 -3.66 3.87 8.83
N GLY A 47 -3.15 4.72 9.73
CA GLY A 47 -1.80 5.24 9.65
C GLY A 47 -0.72 4.16 9.78
N GLN A 48 -0.91 3.18 10.66
CA GLN A 48 -0.02 2.02 10.81
C GLN A 48 -0.07 1.11 9.58
N GLU A 49 -1.27 0.77 9.10
CA GLU A 49 -1.45 -0.06 7.91
C GLU A 49 -0.87 0.61 6.65
N MET A 50 -1.04 1.93 6.51
CA MET A 50 -0.43 2.70 5.42
C MET A 50 1.09 2.56 5.40
N GLU A 51 1.76 2.69 6.55
CA GLU A 51 3.22 2.55 6.64
C GLU A 51 3.67 1.10 6.41
N ALA A 52 2.86 0.12 6.83
CA ALA A 52 3.08 -1.28 6.53
C ALA A 52 3.01 -1.55 5.02
N ILE A 53 1.97 -1.06 4.34
CA ILE A 53 1.80 -1.15 2.89
C ILE A 53 2.96 -0.48 2.15
N LEU A 54 3.35 0.72 2.56
CA LEU A 54 4.43 1.49 1.91
C LEU A 54 5.83 0.95 2.23
N GLY A 55 5.95 0.05 3.21
CA GLY A 55 7.23 -0.48 3.66
C GLY A 55 8.15 0.55 4.33
N ARG A 56 7.62 1.72 4.72
CA ARG A 56 8.39 2.81 5.35
C ARG A 56 7.50 3.82 6.06
N THR A 57 8.12 4.64 6.90
CA THR A 57 7.46 5.78 7.57
C THR A 57 7.45 7.02 6.68
N LEU A 58 6.29 7.67 6.58
CA LEU A 58 6.15 8.96 5.91
C LEU A 58 6.57 10.11 6.83
N PRO A 59 7.05 11.26 6.30
CA PRO A 59 7.21 12.47 7.10
C PRO A 59 5.91 12.83 7.82
N SER A 60 5.98 13.19 9.10
CA SER A 60 4.80 13.41 9.95
C SER A 60 3.81 14.43 9.38
N SER A 61 4.32 15.48 8.71
CA SER A 61 3.50 16.48 8.01
C SER A 61 2.68 15.86 6.89
N ARG A 62 3.33 15.10 6.00
CA ARG A 62 2.69 14.44 4.86
C ARG A 62 1.72 13.34 5.32
N LYS A 63 2.11 12.56 6.33
CA LYS A 63 1.25 11.53 6.96
C LYS A 63 -0.05 12.14 7.47
N ALA A 64 0.02 13.24 8.20
CA ALA A 64 -1.17 13.91 8.74
C ALA A 64 -2.12 14.40 7.63
N LEU A 65 -1.58 14.94 6.54
CA LEU A 65 -2.37 15.39 5.40
C LEU A 65 -3.05 14.21 4.68
N ILE A 66 -2.32 13.13 4.41
CA ILE A 66 -2.90 11.94 3.78
C ILE A 66 -3.99 11.34 4.67
N LEU A 67 -3.75 11.24 5.99
CA LEU A 67 -4.76 10.76 6.93
C LEU A 67 -6.00 11.64 6.92
N SER A 68 -5.87 12.97 6.83
CA SER A 68 -7.03 13.86 6.75
C SER A 68 -7.95 13.58 5.56
N VAL A 69 -7.38 13.14 4.43
CA VAL A 69 -8.15 12.70 3.24
C VAL A 69 -8.76 11.32 3.47
N LEU A 70 -7.97 10.36 3.97
CA LEU A 70 -8.43 8.98 4.19
C LEU A 70 -9.50 8.87 5.29
N SER A 71 -9.50 9.76 6.27
CA SER A 71 -10.51 9.80 7.33
C SER A 71 -11.92 10.08 6.80
N ALA A 72 -12.07 10.75 5.64
CA ALA A 72 -13.37 10.91 4.99
C ALA A 72 -13.93 9.57 4.47
N ASP A 73 -13.04 8.67 4.06
CA ASP A 73 -13.35 7.35 3.50
C ASP A 73 -13.28 6.23 4.56
N ARG A 74 -13.16 6.58 5.85
CA ARG A 74 -12.87 5.65 6.96
C ARG A 74 -13.78 4.42 7.00
N ASN A 75 -15.08 4.61 6.75
CA ASN A 75 -16.07 3.52 6.78
C ASN A 75 -15.86 2.48 5.67
N SER A 76 -15.17 2.84 4.58
CA SER A 76 -14.79 1.91 3.51
C SER A 76 -13.47 1.18 3.81
N LEU A 77 -12.63 1.76 4.66
CA LEU A 77 -11.31 1.25 5.02
C LEU A 77 -11.36 0.31 6.23
N VAL A 78 -12.17 0.64 7.24
CA VAL A 78 -12.31 -0.16 8.46
C VAL A 78 -13.39 -1.23 8.24
N THR A 79 -12.96 -2.48 8.16
CA THR A 79 -13.86 -3.63 7.94
C THR A 79 -14.43 -4.22 9.23
N GLY A 80 -13.82 -3.91 10.37
CA GLY A 80 -14.29 -4.32 11.68
C GLY A 80 -13.33 -3.93 12.79
N TYR A 81 -13.77 -4.06 14.04
CA TYR A 81 -12.90 -3.90 15.20
C TYR A 81 -13.38 -4.77 16.37
N LYS A 82 -12.47 -5.07 17.28
CA LYS A 82 -12.74 -5.79 18.53
C LYS A 82 -12.09 -5.07 19.71
N GLU A 83 -12.88 -4.81 20.75
CA GLU A 83 -12.34 -4.34 22.02
C GLU A 83 -11.68 -5.50 22.78
N VAL A 84 -10.43 -5.30 23.18
CA VAL A 84 -9.68 -6.20 24.04
C VAL A 84 -9.39 -5.45 25.34
N VAL A 85 -9.99 -5.92 26.44
CA VAL A 85 -9.74 -5.35 27.76
C VAL A 85 -8.39 -5.86 28.24
N VAL A 86 -7.46 -4.95 28.52
CA VAL A 86 -6.19 -5.29 29.17
C VAL A 86 -6.35 -5.02 30.66
N LEU A 87 -6.46 -6.09 31.44
CA LEU A 87 -6.38 -6.00 32.90
C LEU A 87 -4.91 -5.81 33.28
N GLU A 88 -4.52 -4.57 33.57
CA GLU A 88 -3.69 -4.14 34.72
C GLU A 88 -2.88 -2.86 34.45
N SER A 89 -3.03 -1.89 35.35
CA SER A 89 -1.91 -1.09 35.87
C SER A 89 -2.30 -0.56 37.26
N THR A 90 -1.32 -0.49 38.15
CA THR A 90 -1.28 -0.16 39.59
C THR A 90 -2.09 1.05 40.09
N ASN A 91 -2.75 1.80 39.20
CA ASN A 91 -3.36 3.12 39.48
C ASN A 91 -4.85 3.20 39.09
N SER A 92 -5.59 2.08 39.07
CA SER A 92 -7.05 2.01 38.87
C SER A 92 -7.62 2.52 37.52
N THR A 93 -6.79 2.67 36.49
CA THR A 93 -7.24 3.02 35.13
C THR A 93 -7.22 1.77 34.24
N THR A 94 -8.40 1.28 33.85
CA THR A 94 -8.54 0.16 32.92
C THR A 94 -8.10 0.60 31.52
N ALA A 95 -6.94 0.13 31.06
CA ALA A 95 -6.50 0.35 29.69
C ALA A 95 -7.22 -0.62 28.74
N LYS A 96 -7.88 -0.09 27.71
CA LYS A 96 -8.45 -0.92 26.63
C LYS A 96 -7.51 -0.88 25.42
N LYS A 97 -7.48 -1.97 24.68
CA LYS A 97 -6.87 -2.03 23.34
C LYS A 97 -7.97 -2.28 22.32
N LEU A 98 -7.80 -1.72 21.13
CA LEU A 98 -8.64 -2.01 19.98
C LEU A 98 -7.83 -2.81 18.98
N LEU A 99 -8.37 -3.95 18.55
CA LEU A 99 -7.93 -4.64 17.35
C LEU A 99 -8.77 -4.12 16.20
N VAL A 100 -8.15 -3.43 15.25
CA VAL A 100 -8.86 -2.82 14.11
C VAL A 100 -8.45 -3.55 12.84
N ARG A 101 -9.44 -4.00 12.08
CA ARG A 101 -9.21 -4.67 10.79
C ARG A 101 -9.36 -3.69 9.64
N ILE A 102 -8.27 -3.45 8.94
CA ILE A 102 -8.23 -2.55 7.77
C ILE A 102 -8.27 -3.36 6.48
N SER A 103 -9.01 -2.89 5.49
CA SER A 103 -8.94 -3.44 4.14
C SER A 103 -7.66 -2.98 3.44
N THR A 104 -6.60 -3.78 3.53
CA THR A 104 -5.30 -3.51 2.89
C THR A 104 -5.44 -3.23 1.39
N SER A 105 -6.28 -4.00 0.67
CA SER A 105 -6.47 -3.83 -0.77
C SER A 105 -7.13 -2.49 -1.14
N VAL A 106 -8.15 -2.08 -0.36
CA VAL A 106 -8.84 -0.80 -0.60
C VAL A 106 -7.91 0.36 -0.23
N LEU A 107 -7.20 0.25 0.90
CA LEU A 107 -6.23 1.26 1.32
C LEU A 107 -5.08 1.41 0.30
N HIS A 108 -4.49 0.30 -0.14
CA HIS A 108 -3.44 0.32 -1.16
C HIS A 108 -3.92 1.01 -2.44
N LYS A 109 -5.11 0.63 -2.94
CA LYS A 109 -5.71 1.28 -4.11
C LYS A 109 -5.88 2.78 -3.87
N ARG A 110 -6.36 3.19 -2.70
CA ARG A 110 -6.54 4.61 -2.38
C ARG A 110 -5.22 5.38 -2.34
N LEU A 111 -4.18 4.80 -1.75
CA LEU A 111 -2.82 5.37 -1.75
C LEU A 111 -2.24 5.49 -3.16
N GLN A 112 -2.53 4.53 -4.04
CA GLN A 112 -2.16 4.60 -5.45
C GLN A 112 -2.90 5.74 -6.16
N GLU A 113 -4.22 5.85 -5.99
CA GLU A 113 -5.02 6.93 -6.59
C GLU A 113 -4.57 8.32 -6.14
N LEU A 114 -4.11 8.45 -4.89
CA LEU A 114 -3.55 9.70 -4.35
C LEU A 114 -2.14 10.01 -4.88
N GLY A 115 -1.47 9.04 -5.53
CA GLY A 115 -0.09 9.15 -6.01
C GLY A 115 0.98 8.80 -4.97
N VAL A 116 0.59 8.47 -3.73
CA VAL A 116 1.51 8.22 -2.62
C VAL A 116 2.46 7.06 -2.94
N VAL A 117 1.94 5.99 -3.53
CA VAL A 117 2.74 4.82 -3.92
C VAL A 117 3.81 5.17 -4.96
N ALA A 118 3.49 6.07 -5.90
CA ALA A 118 4.41 6.46 -6.98
C ALA A 118 5.45 7.51 -6.53
N THR A 119 5.16 8.27 -5.48
CA THR A 119 5.99 9.41 -5.02
C THR A 119 6.55 9.22 -3.62
N ILE A 120 6.61 7.96 -3.16
CA ILE A 120 7.13 7.61 -1.84
C ILE A 120 8.65 7.76 -1.76
N ASP A 121 9.36 7.43 -2.85
CA ASP A 121 10.82 7.50 -2.95
C ASP A 121 11.31 8.89 -3.36
N THR A 122 10.66 9.46 -4.35
CA THR A 122 11.08 10.72 -4.94
C THR A 122 9.85 11.50 -5.36
N PRO A 123 9.74 12.78 -4.98
CA PRO A 123 8.67 13.63 -5.47
C PRO A 123 8.66 13.69 -6.99
N MET A 124 7.48 13.58 -7.60
CA MET A 124 7.34 13.63 -9.06
C MET A 124 7.17 15.08 -9.51
N SER A 125 7.95 15.49 -10.50
CA SER A 125 7.85 16.82 -11.10
C SER A 125 6.70 16.89 -12.11
N TYR A 126 6.02 18.03 -12.17
CA TYR A 126 5.01 18.31 -13.18
C TYR A 126 5.02 19.79 -13.57
N ALA A 127 4.63 20.10 -14.80
CA ALA A 127 4.43 21.47 -15.26
C ALA A 127 3.03 21.95 -14.88
N LEU A 128 2.93 23.16 -14.33
CA LEU A 128 1.66 23.76 -13.93
C LEU A 128 1.46 25.08 -14.66
N THR A 129 0.30 25.23 -15.30
CA THR A 129 -0.13 26.50 -15.90
C THR A 129 -1.54 26.87 -15.46
N PHE A 130 -1.77 28.17 -15.29
CA PHE A 130 -3.07 28.71 -14.93
C PHE A 130 -3.61 29.59 -16.05
N SER A 131 -4.92 29.54 -16.28
CA SER A 131 -5.62 30.43 -17.19
C SER A 131 -6.86 31.01 -16.53
N GLY A 132 -6.91 32.34 -16.38
CA GLY A 132 -8.04 33.04 -15.78
C GLY A 132 -8.26 32.77 -14.28
N VAL A 133 -7.26 32.24 -13.57
CA VAL A 133 -7.37 31.91 -12.13
C VAL A 133 -6.75 33.01 -11.28
N GLU A 134 -7.51 33.54 -10.32
CA GLU A 134 -7.01 34.48 -9.33
C GLU A 134 -6.09 33.77 -8.31
N PRO A 135 -4.93 34.33 -7.92
CA PRO A 135 -4.00 33.70 -6.97
C PRO A 135 -4.61 33.37 -5.60
N SER A 136 -5.66 34.08 -5.19
CA SER A 136 -6.37 33.83 -3.94
C SER A 136 -7.13 32.48 -3.96
N LEU A 137 -7.50 32.01 -5.15
CA LEU A 137 -8.27 30.77 -5.36
C LEU A 137 -7.38 29.53 -5.44
N THR A 138 -6.06 29.70 -5.57
CA THR A 138 -5.09 28.60 -5.54
C THR A 138 -4.56 28.33 -4.12
N LYS A 139 -5.16 28.96 -3.10
CA LYS A 139 -4.89 28.66 -1.68
C LYS A 139 -5.26 27.20 -1.42
N GLY A 140 -4.31 26.39 -1.00
CA GLY A 140 -4.48 24.95 -0.77
C GLY A 140 -3.75 24.08 -1.79
N LEU A 141 -3.31 24.62 -2.92
CA LEU A 141 -2.58 23.82 -3.92
C LEU A 141 -1.30 23.18 -3.35
N GLY A 142 -0.57 23.88 -2.47
CA GLY A 142 0.59 23.32 -1.78
C GLY A 142 0.26 22.10 -0.92
N VAL A 143 -0.94 22.05 -0.33
CA VAL A 143 -1.41 20.89 0.44
C VAL A 143 -1.68 19.71 -0.49
N LEU A 144 -2.34 19.96 -1.62
CA LEU A 144 -2.62 18.95 -2.64
C LEU A 144 -1.32 18.37 -3.24
N GLN A 145 -0.35 19.24 -3.51
CA GLN A 145 1.00 18.88 -3.93
C GLN A 145 1.70 17.98 -2.91
N GLU A 146 1.68 18.35 -1.63
CA GLU A 146 2.30 17.57 -0.55
C GLU A 146 1.66 16.19 -0.39
N ILE A 147 0.32 16.10 -0.43
CA ILE A 147 -0.41 14.82 -0.35
C ILE A 147 0.06 13.89 -1.49
N SER A 148 0.00 14.38 -2.73
CA SER A 148 0.33 13.59 -3.90
C SER A 148 1.83 13.40 -4.13
N GLY A 149 2.70 14.10 -3.38
CA GLY A 149 4.15 14.10 -3.56
C GLY A 149 4.57 14.69 -4.90
N LEU A 150 3.88 15.75 -5.32
CA LEU A 150 4.07 16.42 -6.60
C LEU A 150 4.74 17.77 -6.41
N VAL A 151 5.74 18.06 -7.24
CA VAL A 151 6.49 19.33 -7.19
C VAL A 151 6.31 20.07 -8.52
N PRO A 152 5.81 21.31 -8.50
CA PRO A 152 5.68 22.09 -9.71
C PRO A 152 7.08 22.47 -10.23
N ARG A 153 7.27 22.32 -11.54
CA ARG A 153 8.46 22.76 -12.27
C ARG A 153 8.02 23.63 -13.45
N SER A 154 8.89 24.53 -13.90
CA SER A 154 8.71 25.20 -15.18
C SER A 154 8.60 24.17 -16.31
N LEU A 155 7.95 24.55 -17.42
CA LEU A 155 7.78 23.71 -18.59
C LEU A 155 9.09 23.02 -18.99
N PRO A 156 9.03 21.75 -19.43
CA PRO A 156 10.22 20.96 -19.65
C PRO A 156 11.16 21.62 -20.67
N GLU A 157 12.46 21.58 -20.39
CA GLU A 157 13.51 21.82 -21.38
C GLU A 157 13.44 20.72 -22.47
N GLU A 158 13.92 21.02 -23.68
CA GLU A 158 13.88 20.07 -24.80
C GLU A 158 14.40 18.68 -24.40
N GLY A 159 13.55 17.65 -24.56
CA GLY A 159 13.88 16.25 -24.27
C GLY A 159 13.38 15.69 -22.93
N GLN A 160 12.79 16.51 -22.04
CA GLN A 160 12.23 16.02 -20.78
C GLN A 160 10.71 15.82 -20.86
N SER A 161 10.22 14.60 -20.66
CA SER A 161 8.79 14.30 -20.64
C SER A 161 8.27 14.35 -19.21
N ILE A 162 7.58 15.42 -18.83
CA ILE A 162 6.88 15.55 -17.53
C ILE A 162 5.39 15.81 -17.75
N PRO A 163 4.50 15.44 -16.80
CA PRO A 163 3.08 15.74 -16.93
C PRO A 163 2.82 17.24 -16.91
N GLU A 164 1.92 17.72 -17.77
CA GLU A 164 1.49 19.11 -17.83
C GLU A 164 0.05 19.24 -17.35
N LEU A 165 -0.15 19.97 -16.25
CA LEU A 165 -1.45 20.31 -15.68
C LEU A 165 -1.80 21.76 -16.02
N LYS A 166 -2.92 21.93 -16.72
CA LYS A 166 -3.54 23.23 -17.00
C LYS A 166 -4.77 23.38 -16.11
N LEU A 167 -4.84 24.44 -15.32
CA LEU A 167 -6.00 24.76 -14.49
C LEU A 167 -6.62 26.07 -14.93
N SER A 168 -7.95 26.09 -15.01
CA SER A 168 -8.73 27.28 -15.31
C SER A 168 -9.98 27.35 -14.44
N LYS A 169 -10.48 28.56 -14.23
CA LYS A 169 -11.73 28.78 -13.51
C LYS A 169 -12.50 29.94 -14.14
N THR A 170 -13.71 29.64 -14.62
CA THR A 170 -14.71 30.64 -14.99
C THR A 170 -15.85 30.57 -13.98
N ASP A 171 -16.76 29.60 -14.14
CA ASP A 171 -17.82 29.31 -13.17
C ASP A 171 -17.48 28.12 -12.28
N VAL A 172 -16.88 27.09 -12.88
CA VAL A 172 -16.38 25.88 -12.22
C VAL A 172 -14.88 25.76 -12.45
N TRP A 173 -14.21 24.98 -11.59
CA TRP A 173 -12.85 24.58 -11.88
C TRP A 173 -12.82 23.62 -13.05
N MET A 174 -11.87 23.81 -13.96
CA MET A 174 -11.58 22.90 -15.05
C MET A 174 -10.09 22.65 -15.10
N GLY A 175 -9.72 21.37 -15.19
CA GLY A 175 -8.34 20.96 -15.33
C GLY A 175 -8.14 20.02 -16.50
N VAL A 176 -6.97 20.13 -17.14
CA VAL A 176 -6.50 19.22 -18.18
C VAL A 176 -5.11 18.76 -17.79
N LEU A 177 -4.94 17.46 -17.62
CA LEU A 177 -3.64 16.83 -17.38
C LEU A 177 -3.22 16.08 -18.64
N SER A 178 -2.02 16.35 -19.14
CA SER A 178 -1.48 15.73 -20.33
C SER A 178 -0.08 15.17 -20.09
N TYR A 179 0.24 14.05 -20.74
CA TYR A 179 1.55 13.42 -20.69
C TYR A 179 1.75 12.59 -21.95
N GLN A 180 2.68 13.00 -22.82
CA GLN A 180 2.90 12.39 -24.13
C GLN A 180 1.60 12.36 -24.96
N GLN A 181 1.14 11.18 -25.38
CA GLN A 181 -0.12 11.01 -26.12
C GLN A 181 -1.36 10.88 -25.21
N TRP A 182 -1.17 10.81 -23.90
CA TRP A 182 -2.26 10.67 -22.94
C TRP A 182 -2.75 12.02 -22.45
N GLN A 183 -4.06 12.17 -22.34
CA GLN A 183 -4.71 13.34 -21.77
C GLN A 183 -5.96 12.94 -20.99
N SER A 184 -6.20 13.63 -19.88
CA SER A 184 -7.44 13.57 -19.11
C SER A 184 -7.91 14.98 -18.77
N SER A 185 -9.22 15.16 -18.66
CA SER A 185 -9.84 16.43 -18.29
C SER A 185 -10.95 16.20 -17.28
N HIS A 186 -11.08 17.10 -16.31
CA HIS A 186 -12.15 17.06 -15.32
C HIS A 186 -12.62 18.47 -14.96
N SER A 187 -13.89 18.60 -14.60
CA SER A 187 -14.49 19.86 -14.16
C SER A 187 -15.33 19.65 -12.91
N ALA A 188 -15.13 20.49 -11.89
CA ALA A 188 -15.79 20.35 -10.60
C ALA A 188 -15.95 21.70 -9.87
N GLN A 189 -16.68 21.70 -8.76
CA GLN A 189 -16.92 22.93 -7.97
C GLN A 189 -15.68 23.35 -7.18
N THR A 190 -14.84 22.40 -6.80
CA THR A 190 -13.64 22.63 -5.98
C THR A 190 -12.37 22.25 -6.73
N LEU A 191 -11.26 22.89 -6.35
CA LEU A 191 -9.93 22.58 -6.89
C LEU A 191 -9.52 21.15 -6.51
N ASP A 192 -9.80 20.75 -5.28
CA ASP A 192 -9.47 19.45 -4.71
C ASP A 192 -10.08 18.31 -5.52
N GLU A 193 -11.36 18.41 -5.90
CA GLU A 193 -12.04 17.43 -6.76
C GLU A 193 -11.36 17.32 -8.14
N VAL A 194 -11.07 18.45 -8.79
CA VAL A 194 -10.35 18.46 -10.08
C VAL A 194 -8.96 17.84 -9.94
N TRP A 195 -8.24 18.19 -8.88
CA TRP A 195 -6.90 17.67 -8.61
C TRP A 195 -6.92 16.15 -8.43
N PHE A 196 -7.74 15.65 -7.49
CA PHE A 196 -7.77 14.24 -7.16
C PHE A 196 -8.25 13.39 -8.34
N GLU A 197 -9.26 13.82 -9.11
CA GLU A 197 -9.73 13.03 -10.25
C GLU A 197 -8.71 12.97 -11.40
N LEU A 198 -8.02 14.08 -11.71
CA LEU A 198 -7.00 14.08 -12.76
C LEU A 198 -5.79 13.22 -12.36
N TRP A 199 -5.29 13.38 -11.14
CA TRP A 199 -4.14 12.62 -10.67
C TRP A 199 -4.47 11.16 -10.41
N LYS A 200 -5.68 10.84 -9.94
CA LYS A 200 -6.20 9.47 -9.90
C LYS A 200 -6.18 8.83 -11.28
N ALA A 201 -6.68 9.52 -12.31
CA ALA A 201 -6.66 9.00 -13.68
C ALA A 201 -5.23 8.76 -14.18
N TYR A 202 -4.28 9.63 -13.82
CA TYR A 202 -2.87 9.48 -14.16
C TYR A 202 -2.22 8.30 -13.41
N PHE A 203 -2.28 8.26 -12.08
CA PHE A 203 -1.63 7.21 -11.27
C PHE A 203 -2.29 5.83 -11.41
N SER A 204 -3.52 5.77 -11.94
CA SER A 204 -4.20 4.52 -12.27
C SER A 204 -3.80 3.95 -13.64
N ARG A 205 -2.95 4.64 -14.42
CA ARG A 205 -2.51 4.11 -15.72
C ARG A 205 -1.66 2.85 -15.52
N SER A 206 -1.85 1.88 -16.40
CA SER A 206 -1.18 0.58 -16.33
C SER A 206 0.33 0.67 -16.59
N ASP A 207 0.80 1.65 -17.36
CA ASP A 207 2.22 1.89 -17.61
C ASP A 207 2.94 2.43 -16.36
N LEU A 208 2.30 3.34 -15.63
CA LEU A 208 2.79 3.82 -14.34
C LEU A 208 2.64 2.79 -13.22
N ALA A 209 1.57 1.99 -13.25
CA ALA A 209 1.44 0.87 -12.34
C ALA A 209 2.62 -0.10 -12.53
N GLN A 210 3.00 -0.44 -13.77
CA GLN A 210 4.19 -1.27 -14.05
C GLN A 210 5.51 -0.61 -13.61
N ALA A 211 5.64 0.72 -13.79
CA ALA A 211 6.80 1.47 -13.31
C ALA A 211 6.86 1.58 -11.76
N ALA A 212 5.73 1.65 -11.06
CA ALA A 212 5.66 1.60 -9.59
C ALA A 212 5.83 0.16 -9.06
N THR A 213 5.38 -0.83 -9.83
CA THR A 213 5.65 -2.26 -9.62
C THR A 213 7.11 -2.61 -9.92
N SER A 214 7.92 -1.66 -10.43
CA SER A 214 9.36 -1.87 -10.61
C SER A 214 10.10 -2.06 -9.28
N ASN A 215 9.49 -1.72 -8.14
CA ASN A 215 10.02 -2.14 -6.86
C ASN A 215 9.64 -3.58 -6.50
N THR A 216 8.53 -4.11 -7.02
CA THR A 216 8.16 -5.52 -6.85
C THR A 216 9.15 -6.40 -7.61
N LEU A 217 9.78 -7.31 -6.89
CA LEU A 217 10.65 -8.33 -7.40
C LEU A 217 9.83 -9.61 -7.59
N GLN A 218 9.59 -9.99 -8.84
CA GLN A 218 9.11 -11.33 -9.14
C GLN A 218 10.30 -12.27 -9.26
N VAL A 219 10.29 -13.34 -8.47
CA VAL A 219 11.33 -14.35 -8.48
C VAL A 219 10.74 -15.72 -8.67
N ARG A 220 11.36 -16.51 -9.53
CA ARG A 220 11.11 -17.94 -9.69
C ARG A 220 12.29 -18.70 -9.13
N ILE A 221 12.02 -19.67 -8.26
CA ILE A 221 13.05 -20.55 -7.70
C ILE A 221 12.72 -21.98 -8.06
N SER A 222 13.67 -22.66 -8.70
CA SER A 222 13.54 -24.03 -9.18
C SER A 222 14.62 -24.95 -8.62
N GLY A 223 14.39 -26.26 -8.74
CA GLY A 223 15.29 -27.31 -8.24
C GLY A 223 14.76 -28.08 -7.03
N TRP A 224 13.51 -27.81 -6.61
CA TRP A 224 12.91 -28.52 -5.48
C TRP A 224 12.48 -29.94 -5.87
N LEU A 225 12.80 -30.92 -5.03
CA LEU A 225 12.42 -32.33 -5.26
C LEU A 225 11.08 -32.71 -4.62
N SER A 226 10.50 -31.82 -3.80
CA SER A 226 9.23 -32.08 -3.11
C SER A 226 8.46 -30.80 -2.84
N GLY A 227 7.13 -30.92 -2.70
CA GLY A 227 6.25 -29.77 -2.44
C GLY A 227 6.49 -29.08 -1.09
N GLN A 228 7.22 -29.71 -0.16
CA GLN A 228 7.59 -29.08 1.11
C GLN A 228 8.65 -27.99 0.92
N GLY A 229 9.50 -28.11 -0.09
CA GLY A 229 10.60 -27.18 -0.36
C GLY A 229 10.15 -25.72 -0.52
N PRO A 230 9.27 -25.42 -1.48
CA PRO A 230 8.71 -24.08 -1.64
C PRO A 230 8.04 -23.54 -0.38
N MET A 231 7.37 -24.38 0.42
CA MET A 231 6.71 -23.94 1.66
C MET A 231 7.71 -23.58 2.76
N GLU A 232 8.79 -24.36 2.94
CA GLU A 232 9.86 -24.03 3.88
C GLU A 232 10.61 -22.76 3.48
N PHE A 233 10.83 -22.58 2.17
CA PHE A 233 11.42 -21.34 1.65
C PHE A 233 10.51 -20.14 1.89
N ASP A 234 9.19 -20.31 1.69
CA ASP A 234 8.22 -19.26 1.98
C ASP A 234 8.22 -18.87 3.47
N ARG A 235 8.31 -19.84 4.39
CA ARG A 235 8.49 -19.57 5.83
C ARG A 235 9.80 -18.85 6.14
N MET A 236 10.88 -19.22 5.47
CA MET A 236 12.16 -18.53 5.61
C MET A 236 12.06 -17.06 5.18
N LEU A 237 11.42 -16.76 4.05
CA LEU A 237 11.19 -15.38 3.61
C LEU A 237 10.38 -14.57 4.63
N GLU A 238 9.52 -15.22 5.41
CA GLU A 238 8.74 -14.56 6.48
C GLU A 238 9.61 -14.05 7.62
N THR A 239 10.75 -14.71 7.87
CA THR A 239 11.74 -14.24 8.85
C THR A 239 12.49 -12.99 8.40
N TRP A 240 12.37 -12.59 7.12
CA TRP A 240 13.01 -11.41 6.54
C TRP A 240 12.11 -10.17 6.57
N SER A 241 11.16 -10.09 7.50
CA SER A 241 10.19 -8.98 7.63
C SER A 241 10.83 -7.60 7.81
N ALA A 242 12.09 -7.54 8.24
CA ALA A 242 12.86 -6.31 8.32
C ALA A 242 13.31 -5.77 6.95
N ASP A 243 13.47 -6.64 5.95
CA ASP A 243 13.97 -6.32 4.60
C ASP A 243 12.88 -6.42 3.54
N ILE A 244 11.83 -7.21 3.81
CA ILE A 244 10.67 -7.41 2.94
C ILE A 244 9.49 -6.63 3.52
N GLY A 245 8.89 -5.77 2.71
CA GLY A 245 7.65 -5.07 3.07
C GLY A 245 6.44 -5.99 2.93
N HIS A 246 6.34 -6.68 1.79
CA HIS A 246 5.26 -7.62 1.50
C HIS A 246 5.79 -8.81 0.68
N LYS A 247 5.24 -10.01 0.88
CA LYS A 247 5.49 -11.18 0.04
C LYS A 247 4.19 -11.93 -0.25
N SER A 248 4.11 -12.52 -1.44
CA SER A 248 3.04 -13.45 -1.80
C SER A 248 3.59 -14.56 -2.67
N LEU A 249 3.25 -15.81 -2.34
CA LEU A 249 3.51 -16.97 -3.20
C LEU A 249 2.45 -16.97 -4.32
N VAL A 250 2.91 -16.71 -5.54
CA VAL A 250 2.05 -16.60 -6.73
C VAL A 250 1.61 -17.96 -7.22
N GLY A 251 2.52 -18.94 -7.19
CA GLY A 251 2.24 -20.29 -7.67
C GLY A 251 3.37 -21.27 -7.43
N VAL A 252 3.03 -22.55 -7.49
CA VAL A 252 3.97 -23.67 -7.47
C VAL A 252 3.64 -24.56 -8.66
N GLU A 253 4.64 -24.86 -9.47
CA GLU A 253 4.49 -25.56 -10.75
C GLU A 253 5.53 -26.66 -10.89
N MET A 254 5.19 -27.70 -11.65
CA MET A 254 6.15 -28.74 -12.06
C MET A 254 7.16 -28.15 -13.05
N ASP A 255 8.44 -28.36 -12.80
CA ASP A 255 9.55 -27.88 -13.64
C ASP A 255 10.50 -29.06 -13.92
N GLY A 256 10.26 -29.75 -15.03
CA GLY A 256 10.95 -30.99 -15.37
C GLY A 256 10.71 -32.09 -14.31
N PRO A 257 11.78 -32.71 -13.75
CA PRO A 257 11.65 -33.72 -12.69
C PRO A 257 11.41 -33.11 -11.29
N GLY A 258 11.43 -31.77 -11.16
CA GLY A 258 11.28 -31.07 -9.89
C GLY A 258 10.09 -30.11 -9.87
N LEU A 259 10.15 -29.20 -8.90
CA LEU A 259 9.18 -28.12 -8.71
C LEU A 259 9.89 -26.77 -8.81
N SER A 260 9.14 -25.80 -9.31
CA SER A 260 9.45 -24.39 -9.24
C SER A 260 8.34 -23.65 -8.51
N ALA A 261 8.67 -22.54 -7.90
CA ALA A 261 7.70 -21.66 -7.27
C ALA A 261 8.02 -20.21 -7.61
N THR A 262 6.97 -19.40 -7.70
CA THR A 262 7.06 -18.00 -8.08
C THR A 262 6.56 -17.15 -6.93
N TRP A 263 7.35 -16.16 -6.52
CA TRP A 263 7.00 -15.19 -5.50
C TRP A 263 6.93 -13.79 -6.09
N SER A 264 5.99 -13.01 -5.56
CA SER A 264 5.93 -11.57 -5.70
C SER A 264 6.40 -10.95 -4.39
N ILE A 265 7.54 -10.26 -4.42
CA ILE A 265 8.17 -9.68 -3.24
C ILE A 265 8.21 -8.18 -3.40
N VAL A 266 7.77 -7.42 -2.40
CA VAL A 266 7.99 -5.98 -2.31
C VAL A 266 9.14 -5.75 -1.32
N PRO A 267 10.38 -5.62 -1.82
CA PRO A 267 11.55 -5.37 -0.99
C PRO A 267 11.54 -3.93 -0.45
N ARG A 268 12.03 -3.76 0.78
CA ARG A 268 12.38 -2.44 1.34
C ARG A 268 13.73 -1.95 0.80
N SER A 269 14.61 -2.89 0.44
CA SER A 269 15.86 -2.66 -0.30
C SER A 269 16.01 -3.76 -1.36
N ARG A 270 15.93 -3.37 -2.64
CA ARG A 270 15.94 -4.33 -3.76
C ARG A 270 17.26 -5.10 -3.80
N GLU A 271 18.37 -4.40 -3.71
CA GLU A 271 19.72 -4.98 -3.75
C GLU A 271 19.96 -5.89 -2.54
N GLY A 272 19.52 -5.49 -1.34
CA GLY A 272 19.70 -6.27 -0.12
C GLY A 272 18.88 -7.57 -0.13
N VAL A 273 17.63 -7.51 -0.60
CA VAL A 273 16.79 -8.70 -0.75
C VAL A 273 17.31 -9.62 -1.85
N LEU A 274 17.76 -9.07 -2.99
CA LEU A 274 18.37 -9.87 -4.06
C LEU A 274 19.61 -10.63 -3.59
N GLN A 275 20.52 -9.94 -2.88
CA GLN A 275 21.71 -10.59 -2.35
C GLN A 275 21.36 -11.73 -1.38
N LYS A 276 20.41 -11.51 -0.47
CA LYS A 276 19.95 -12.56 0.46
C LYS A 276 19.29 -13.73 -0.26
N LEU A 277 18.50 -13.46 -1.32
CA LEU A 277 17.89 -14.50 -2.14
C LEU A 277 18.97 -15.34 -2.84
N GLU A 278 19.95 -14.71 -3.47
CA GLU A 278 21.06 -15.40 -4.13
C GLU A 278 21.85 -16.29 -3.16
N GLU A 279 22.16 -15.78 -1.96
CA GLU A 279 22.86 -16.52 -0.92
C GLU A 279 22.05 -17.74 -0.44
N ALA A 280 20.75 -17.55 -0.16
CA ALA A 280 19.87 -18.61 0.34
C ALA A 280 19.62 -19.71 -0.71
N VAL A 281 19.42 -19.32 -1.97
CA VAL A 281 19.23 -20.24 -3.10
C VAL A 281 20.52 -21.03 -3.37
N ARG A 282 21.68 -20.36 -3.38
CA ARG A 282 22.98 -21.02 -3.58
C ARG A 282 23.28 -22.04 -2.48
N PHE A 283 22.99 -21.71 -1.22
CA PHE A 283 23.20 -22.63 -0.09
C PHE A 283 22.40 -23.93 -0.24
N GLN A 284 21.24 -23.87 -0.87
CA GLN A 284 20.33 -25.01 -1.06
C GLN A 284 20.50 -25.71 -2.42
N GLY A 285 21.43 -25.25 -3.26
CA GLY A 285 21.63 -25.80 -4.61
C GLY A 285 20.44 -25.55 -5.55
N LEU A 286 19.67 -24.50 -5.28
CA LEU A 286 18.52 -24.09 -6.08
C LEU A 286 18.95 -23.12 -7.19
N VAL A 287 18.04 -22.82 -8.10
CA VAL A 287 18.24 -21.82 -9.15
C VAL A 287 17.27 -20.67 -8.96
N LEU A 288 17.77 -19.44 -8.99
CA LEU A 288 16.98 -18.20 -8.91
C LEU A 288 16.90 -17.57 -10.30
N GLU A 289 15.68 -17.23 -10.72
CA GLU A 289 15.37 -16.48 -11.93
C GLU A 289 14.54 -15.25 -11.54
N ILE A 290 14.91 -14.08 -12.06
CA ILE A 290 14.17 -12.83 -11.87
C ILE A 290 13.28 -12.64 -13.11
N LEU A 291 11.98 -12.42 -12.89
CA LEU A 291 10.96 -12.27 -13.94
C LEU A 291 10.69 -10.79 -14.28
#